data_AF-A0A4V2RWS4-F1
#
_entry.id   AF-A0A4V2RWS4-F1
#
_cell.length_a   1.000
_cell.length_b   1.000
_cell.length_c   1.000
_cell.angle_alpha   90.00
_cell.angle_beta   90.00
_cell.angle_gamma   90.00
#
_symmetry.space_group_name_H-M   'P 1'
#
loop_
_entity.id
_entity.type
_entity.pdbx_description
1 polymer ?
#
loop_
_entity_poly.entity_id
_entity_poly.type
_entity_poly.pdbx_seq_one_letter_code
_entity_poly.pdbx_strand_id
1 'polypeptide(L)'
;MQNPLLIFFTLLMCMLATTTLTAQQTEKDEQLEEVVELRQLGLLNGIIQSESEGSIVNINEFIQNKEYQLIFPGAIPAANNHSIVIQEGHNNTATWEQTGDRNSFGLLQYGDANFYQGVLVGEENLIRVLQLGNDNRVIQDLEGNGMKLDIIQEGNNHEVIQIEKDGTSPAYQIHQHGSSGMRIIIEHQKAYP
;
A
#
# COMPACT_ATOMS: atom_id res chain seq x y z
N MET A 1 -10.47 -31.15 -74.32
CA MET A 1 -9.51 -30.08 -73.99
C MET A 1 -9.73 -29.68 -72.53
N GLN A 2 -8.97 -30.32 -71.64
CA GLN A 2 -8.74 -29.99 -70.21
C GLN A 2 -7.91 -28.68 -70.13
N ASN A 3 -7.86 -27.83 -69.10
CA ASN A 3 -8.21 -27.82 -67.68
C ASN A 3 -8.19 -26.35 -67.19
N PRO A 4 -8.94 -25.96 -66.16
CA PRO A 4 -8.54 -24.93 -65.19
C PRO A 4 -7.98 -25.59 -63.90
N LEU A 5 -7.48 -24.76 -62.98
CA LEU A 5 -7.09 -25.05 -61.57
C LEU A 5 -5.59 -25.30 -61.26
N LEU A 6 -4.95 -24.23 -60.75
CA LEU A 6 -4.31 -24.10 -59.42
C LEU A 6 -3.21 -25.11 -58.99
N ILE A 7 -2.01 -24.61 -58.64
CA ILE A 7 -1.18 -24.98 -57.46
C ILE A 7 0.10 -24.10 -57.38
N PHE A 8 0.24 -23.39 -56.25
CA PHE A 8 1.41 -22.89 -55.48
C PHE A 8 2.80 -22.71 -56.14
N PHE A 9 3.42 -21.52 -55.97
CA PHE A 9 4.48 -21.32 -54.96
C PHE A 9 4.82 -19.84 -54.73
N THR A 10 5.16 -19.55 -53.48
CA THR A 10 5.30 -18.30 -52.75
C THR A 10 6.53 -17.44 -53.10
N LEU A 11 6.40 -16.10 -52.96
CA LEU A 11 7.41 -15.31 -52.26
C LEU A 11 6.72 -14.26 -51.37
N LEU A 12 6.51 -14.65 -50.12
CA LEU A 12 6.07 -13.77 -49.04
C LEU A 12 7.26 -12.90 -48.63
N MET A 13 7.30 -11.65 -49.08
CA MET A 13 8.23 -10.66 -48.56
C MET A 13 7.58 -10.02 -47.33
N CYS A 14 7.76 -10.65 -46.16
CA CYS A 14 7.42 -10.04 -44.88
C CYS A 14 8.25 -8.77 -44.71
N MET A 15 7.64 -7.59 -44.87
CA MET A 15 8.17 -6.40 -44.23
C MET A 15 8.06 -6.61 -42.72
N LEU A 16 9.21 -6.81 -42.07
CA LEU A 16 9.34 -6.64 -40.62
C LEU A 16 9.10 -5.17 -40.32
N ALA A 17 7.86 -4.81 -39.98
CA ALA A 17 7.61 -3.61 -39.22
C ALA A 17 8.13 -3.89 -37.81
N THR A 18 9.38 -3.51 -37.53
CA THR A 18 9.82 -3.34 -36.15
C THR A 18 9.12 -2.10 -35.63
N THR A 19 7.98 -2.28 -34.95
CA THR A 19 7.46 -1.23 -34.10
C THR A 19 8.38 -1.12 -32.90
N THR A 20 9.25 -0.12 -32.88
CA THR A 20 9.78 0.37 -31.61
C THR A 20 8.63 1.08 -30.92
N LEU A 21 7.94 0.36 -30.02
CA LEU A 21 7.06 1.02 -29.06
C LEU A 21 7.98 1.70 -28.06
N THR A 22 8.10 3.01 -28.16
CA THR A 22 8.76 3.83 -27.15
C THR A 22 7.95 3.72 -25.86
N ALA A 23 8.42 2.90 -24.93
CA ALA A 23 7.95 2.86 -23.55
C ALA A 23 8.30 4.19 -22.87
N GLN A 24 7.37 5.14 -22.92
CA GLN A 24 7.46 6.38 -22.13
C GLN A 24 6.13 6.72 -21.44
N GLN A 25 5.11 5.88 -21.62
CA GLN A 25 3.77 6.07 -21.03
C GLN A 25 3.52 5.15 -19.83
N THR A 26 4.23 4.02 -19.73
CA THR A 26 4.07 3.01 -18.69
C THR A 26 4.35 3.54 -17.28
N GLU A 27 5.42 4.31 -17.10
CA GLU A 27 5.86 4.76 -15.77
C GLU A 27 4.92 5.80 -15.14
N LYS A 28 4.32 6.67 -15.97
CA LYS A 28 3.37 7.68 -15.50
C LYS A 28 1.98 7.09 -15.24
N ASP A 29 1.56 6.12 -16.05
CA ASP A 29 0.27 5.44 -15.87
C ASP A 29 0.32 4.51 -14.65
N GLU A 30 1.44 3.81 -14.40
CA GLU A 30 1.68 3.00 -13.18
C GLU A 30 1.68 3.87 -11.91
N GLN A 31 2.36 5.02 -11.92
CA GLN A 31 2.31 5.97 -10.79
C GLN A 31 0.91 6.54 -10.56
N LEU A 32 0.14 6.76 -11.62
CA LEU A 32 -1.23 7.24 -11.51
C LEU A 32 -2.16 6.16 -10.92
N GLU A 33 -1.95 4.90 -11.31
CA GLU A 33 -2.69 3.74 -10.80
C GLU A 33 -2.39 3.50 -9.31
N GLU A 34 -1.12 3.53 -8.92
CA GLU A 34 -0.67 3.45 -7.52
C GLU A 34 -1.25 4.59 -6.66
N VAL A 35 -1.26 5.82 -7.18
CA VAL A 35 -1.91 6.98 -6.53
C VAL A 35 -3.43 6.84 -6.45
N VAL A 36 -4.08 6.20 -7.42
CA VAL A 36 -5.53 5.94 -7.40
C VAL A 36 -5.86 4.87 -6.35
N GLU A 37 -5.09 3.79 -6.28
CA GLU A 37 -5.31 2.70 -5.33
C GLU A 37 -5.05 3.14 -3.88
N LEU A 38 -4.04 3.97 -3.63
CA LEU A 38 -3.82 4.59 -2.31
C LEU A 38 -4.98 5.50 -1.85
N ARG A 39 -5.64 6.20 -2.78
CA ARG A 39 -6.86 6.97 -2.47
C ARG A 39 -8.01 6.05 -2.12
N GLN A 40 -8.14 4.91 -2.81
CA GLN A 40 -9.20 3.94 -2.52
C GLN A 40 -9.03 3.28 -1.14
N LEU A 41 -7.79 3.03 -0.71
CA LEU A 41 -7.47 2.59 0.65
C LEU A 41 -7.61 3.69 1.71
N GLY A 42 -7.84 4.94 1.29
CA GLY A 42 -7.97 6.09 2.17
C GLY A 42 -6.65 6.59 2.72
N LEU A 43 -5.50 5.97 2.38
CA LEU A 43 -4.16 6.41 2.77
C LEU A 43 -3.88 7.84 2.31
N LEU A 44 -4.27 8.17 1.07
CA LEU A 44 -4.17 9.54 0.57
C LEU A 44 -5.31 10.44 1.05
N ASN A 45 -6.47 9.90 1.39
CA ASN A 45 -7.58 10.72 1.88
C ASN A 45 -7.33 11.26 3.29
N GLY A 46 -6.49 10.60 4.10
CA GLY A 46 -6.00 11.16 5.37
C GLY A 46 -4.97 12.24 5.19
N ILE A 47 -4.34 12.26 4.03
CA ILE A 47 -3.36 13.26 3.65
C ILE A 47 -4.08 14.51 3.07
N ILE A 48 -5.39 14.43 2.77
CA ILE A 48 -6.16 15.47 2.08
C ILE A 48 -7.21 16.12 2.99
N GLN A 49 -7.01 17.39 3.30
CA GLN A 49 -8.09 18.39 3.33
C GLN A 49 -7.66 19.59 2.48
N SER A 50 -7.81 19.48 1.16
CA SER A 50 -7.66 20.62 0.26
C SER A 50 -8.48 20.36 -1.02
N GLU A 51 -9.37 21.29 -1.31
CA GLU A 51 -10.66 21.18 -2.03
C GLU A 51 -10.61 20.90 -3.54
N SER A 52 -9.72 20.05 -4.06
CA SER A 52 -9.83 19.64 -5.47
C SER A 52 -9.61 18.15 -5.65
N GLU A 53 -10.71 17.41 -5.84
CA GLU A 53 -10.72 16.07 -6.42
C GLU A 53 -9.94 16.10 -7.74
N GLY A 54 -8.70 15.61 -7.73
CA GLY A 54 -7.87 15.48 -8.94
C GLY A 54 -6.41 15.90 -8.82
N SER A 55 -6.00 16.58 -7.74
CA SER A 55 -4.57 16.91 -7.56
C SER A 55 -3.79 15.71 -7.02
N ILE A 56 -2.76 15.28 -7.75
CA ILE A 56 -1.72 14.38 -7.24
C ILE A 56 -1.03 15.15 -6.11
N VAL A 57 -1.18 14.69 -4.87
CA VAL A 57 -0.58 15.34 -3.71
C VAL A 57 0.91 14.99 -3.68
N ASN A 58 1.76 16.01 -3.62
CA ASN A 58 3.16 15.82 -3.35
C ASN A 58 3.34 15.54 -1.85
N ILE A 59 3.83 14.35 -1.48
CA ILE A 59 4.04 13.96 -0.08
C ILE A 59 4.96 14.95 0.66
N ASN A 60 5.90 15.59 -0.05
CA ASN A 60 6.77 16.62 0.52
C ASN A 60 5.98 17.86 0.96
N GLU A 61 4.95 18.23 0.19
CA GLU A 61 4.09 19.38 0.48
C GLU A 61 3.14 19.08 1.65
N PHE A 62 2.66 17.83 1.73
CA PHE A 62 1.89 17.35 2.88
C PHE A 62 2.68 17.42 4.19
N ILE A 63 3.90 16.90 4.23
CA ILE A 63 4.74 16.86 5.44
C ILE A 63 5.09 18.29 5.92
N GLN A 64 5.21 19.25 4.99
CA GLN A 64 5.50 20.64 5.33
C GLN A 64 4.29 21.40 5.87
N ASN A 65 3.07 20.99 5.51
CA ASN A 65 1.83 21.60 5.97
C ASN A 65 1.46 21.03 7.35
N LYS A 66 1.91 21.71 8.41
CA LYS A 66 1.79 21.30 9.83
C LYS A 66 0.36 21.15 10.39
N GLU A 67 -0.67 21.28 9.57
CA GLU A 67 -2.09 21.13 9.94
C GLU A 67 -2.77 20.10 9.02
N TYR A 68 -2.45 18.82 9.21
CA TYR A 68 -3.21 17.73 8.58
C TYR A 68 -4.00 16.94 9.63
N GLN A 69 -5.16 16.42 9.22
CA GLN A 69 -5.89 15.40 9.95
C GLN A 69 -5.87 14.10 9.15
N LEU A 70 -5.14 13.11 9.66
CA LEU A 70 -5.05 11.77 9.05
C LEU A 70 -6.34 10.97 9.30
N ILE A 71 -7.32 11.23 8.44
CA ILE A 71 -8.59 10.48 8.38
C ILE A 71 -8.47 9.50 7.24
N PHE A 72 -8.53 8.19 7.48
CA PHE A 72 -8.42 7.22 6.40
C PHE A 72 -9.80 6.68 5.97
N PRO A 73 -10.59 7.40 5.13
CA PRO A 73 -11.81 6.86 4.54
C PRO A 73 -11.40 5.89 3.42
N GLY A 74 -11.33 4.61 3.77
CA GLY A 74 -11.10 3.51 2.85
C GLY A 74 -12.13 2.43 3.11
N ALA A 75 -12.67 1.85 2.04
CA ALA A 75 -13.46 0.64 2.10
C ALA A 75 -12.55 -0.56 1.82
N ILE A 76 -12.94 -1.74 2.32
CA ILE A 76 -12.31 -2.99 1.90
C ILE A 76 -12.59 -3.13 0.38
N PRO A 77 -11.58 -3.10 -0.50
CA PRO A 77 -11.73 -3.38 -1.92
C PRO A 77 -12.49 -4.69 -2.12
N ALA A 78 -13.44 -4.67 -3.06
CA ALA A 78 -14.29 -5.81 -3.33
C ALA A 78 -13.51 -6.88 -4.13
N ALA A 79 -13.33 -8.03 -3.48
CA ALA A 79 -12.80 -9.32 -3.93
C ALA A 79 -11.27 -9.48 -3.96
N ASN A 80 -10.81 -10.55 -3.30
CA ASN A 80 -9.41 -10.99 -3.09
C ASN A 80 -8.60 -10.12 -2.12
N ASN A 81 -7.43 -10.63 -1.73
CA ASN A 81 -6.48 -9.86 -0.94
C ASN A 81 -5.77 -8.83 -1.81
N HIS A 82 -5.52 -7.66 -1.25
CA HIS A 82 -4.87 -6.54 -1.93
C HIS A 82 -3.81 -5.91 -1.03
N SER A 83 -2.68 -5.52 -1.60
CA SER A 83 -1.58 -4.91 -0.85
C SER A 83 -0.84 -3.89 -1.69
N ILE A 84 -0.60 -2.72 -1.09
CA ILE A 84 0.16 -1.64 -1.68
C ILE A 84 1.29 -1.27 -0.72
N VAL A 85 2.50 -1.11 -1.25
CA VAL A 85 3.67 -0.68 -0.50
C VAL A 85 4.40 0.38 -1.29
N ILE A 86 4.56 1.56 -0.71
CA ILE A 86 5.28 2.68 -1.30
C ILE A 86 6.42 3.08 -0.38
N GLN A 87 7.59 3.27 -0.98
CA GLN A 87 8.80 3.64 -0.26
C GLN A 87 9.50 4.79 -1.00
N GLU A 88 9.62 5.93 -0.32
CA GLU A 88 10.41 7.07 -0.77
C GLU A 88 11.54 7.36 0.23
N GLY A 89 12.77 7.45 -0.27
CA GLY A 89 13.99 7.60 0.53
C GLY A 89 14.91 6.38 0.44
N HIS A 90 15.86 6.25 1.37
CA HIS A 90 16.90 5.21 1.32
C HIS A 90 16.75 4.19 2.45
N ASN A 91 17.10 2.93 2.16
CA ASN A 91 17.15 1.83 3.15
C ASN A 91 15.82 1.52 3.86
N ASN A 92 14.69 1.94 3.29
CA ASN A 92 13.39 1.51 3.78
C ASN A 92 13.19 0.02 3.49
N THR A 93 12.61 -0.72 4.44
CA THR A 93 12.33 -2.16 4.31
C THR A 93 10.88 -2.44 4.69
N ALA A 94 10.21 -3.26 3.90
CA ALA A 94 8.84 -3.67 4.13
C ALA A 94 8.63 -5.15 3.77
N THR A 95 8.10 -5.92 4.72
CA THR A 95 7.66 -7.30 4.50
C THR A 95 6.23 -7.44 4.97
N TRP A 96 5.35 -7.94 4.10
CA TRP A 96 3.94 -8.19 4.40
C TRP A 96 3.53 -9.58 3.90
N GLU A 97 2.95 -10.38 4.79
CA GLU A 97 2.33 -11.66 4.45
C GLU A 97 0.88 -11.65 4.90
N GLN A 98 -0.04 -12.00 3.99
CA GLN A 98 -1.47 -12.09 4.29
C GLN A 98 -2.05 -13.41 3.80
N THR A 99 -2.83 -14.05 4.67
CA THR A 99 -3.56 -15.30 4.41
C THR A 99 -5.04 -15.12 4.73
N GLY A 100 -5.90 -15.68 3.88
CA GLY A 100 -7.36 -15.54 3.93
C GLY A 100 -7.88 -14.74 2.73
N ASP A 101 -9.07 -14.15 2.84
CA ASP A 101 -9.75 -13.48 1.72
C ASP A 101 -10.19 -12.04 2.06
N ARG A 102 -10.27 -11.18 1.04
CA ARG A 102 -10.75 -9.80 1.15
C ARG A 102 -9.95 -8.95 2.16
N ASN A 103 -8.67 -9.25 2.36
CA ASN A 103 -7.79 -8.40 3.17
C ASN A 103 -7.22 -7.25 2.35
N SER A 104 -6.97 -6.14 2.99
CA SER A 104 -6.32 -4.98 2.39
C SER A 104 -5.27 -4.39 3.28
N PHE A 105 -4.10 -4.21 2.67
CA PHE A 105 -2.94 -3.65 3.32
C PHE A 105 -2.43 -2.48 2.50
N GLY A 106 -2.08 -1.40 3.19
CA GLY A 106 -1.40 -0.27 2.58
C GLY A 106 -0.29 0.24 3.47
N LEU A 107 0.90 0.43 2.90
CA LEU A 107 2.06 0.99 3.57
C LEU A 107 2.64 2.15 2.77
N LEU A 108 2.89 3.27 3.44
CA LEU A 108 3.67 4.37 2.91
C LEU A 108 4.85 4.65 3.86
N GLN A 109 6.08 4.50 3.35
CA GLN A 109 7.32 4.85 4.03
C GLN A 109 7.95 6.05 3.32
N TYR A 110 8.09 7.15 4.03
CA TYR A 110 8.73 8.36 3.53
C TYR A 110 9.84 8.78 4.49
N GLY A 111 11.08 8.83 4.01
CA GLY A 111 12.29 9.09 4.79
C GLY A 111 13.28 7.93 4.68
N ASP A 112 14.26 7.88 5.58
CA ASP A 112 15.34 6.91 5.52
C ASP A 112 15.24 5.84 6.64
N ALA A 113 15.65 4.62 6.32
CA ALA A 113 15.79 3.50 7.26
C ALA A 113 14.51 3.11 8.03
N ASN A 114 13.33 3.36 7.46
CA ASN A 114 12.08 2.88 8.03
C ASN A 114 11.92 1.37 7.84
N PHE A 115 11.35 0.70 8.83
CA PHE A 115 11.17 -0.74 8.84
C PHE A 115 9.70 -1.11 9.12
N TYR A 116 9.17 -1.97 8.27
CA TYR A 116 7.88 -2.61 8.45
C TYR A 116 8.00 -4.13 8.28
N GLN A 117 7.41 -4.88 9.22
CA GLN A 117 7.20 -6.31 9.08
C GLN A 117 5.82 -6.69 9.62
N GLY A 118 5.01 -7.37 8.83
CA GLY A 118 3.67 -7.77 9.24
C GLY A 118 3.27 -9.14 8.71
N VAL A 119 2.51 -9.87 9.53
CA VAL A 119 1.79 -11.08 9.15
C VAL A 119 0.32 -10.93 9.54
N LEU A 120 -0.57 -11.32 8.65
CA LEU A 120 -2.01 -11.36 8.86
C LEU A 120 -2.61 -12.71 8.46
N VAL A 121 -3.42 -13.27 9.36
CA VAL A 121 -4.28 -14.43 9.09
C VAL A 121 -5.73 -14.06 9.40
N GLY A 122 -6.59 -14.10 8.38
CA GLY A 122 -8.04 -13.90 8.53
C GLY A 122 -8.69 -13.28 7.31
N GLU A 123 -9.89 -12.74 7.45
CA GLU A 123 -10.68 -12.21 6.35
C GLU A 123 -11.16 -10.78 6.61
N GLU A 124 -11.39 -10.02 5.54
CA GLU A 124 -12.04 -8.69 5.60
C GLU A 124 -11.29 -7.66 6.47
N ASN A 125 -9.96 -7.77 6.56
CA ASN A 125 -9.16 -6.83 7.34
C ASN A 125 -8.70 -5.63 6.49
N LEU A 126 -8.58 -4.46 7.12
CA LEU A 126 -8.02 -3.25 6.54
C LEU A 126 -6.90 -2.73 7.45
N ILE A 127 -5.66 -2.85 7.01
CA ILE A 127 -4.47 -2.48 7.76
C ILE A 127 -3.72 -1.39 6.99
N ARG A 128 -3.43 -0.27 7.65
CA ARG A 128 -2.77 0.87 7.03
C ARG A 128 -1.66 1.39 7.92
N VAL A 129 -0.50 1.62 7.31
CA VAL A 129 0.68 2.08 8.02
C VAL A 129 1.33 3.23 7.27
N LEU A 130 1.60 4.30 8.01
CA LEU A 130 2.25 5.51 7.53
C LEU A 130 3.48 5.80 8.40
N GLN A 131 4.66 5.79 7.79
CA GLN A 131 5.93 6.11 8.45
C GLN A 131 6.56 7.33 7.79
N LEU A 132 6.48 8.47 8.47
CA LEU A 132 6.97 9.77 8.02
C LEU A 132 8.16 10.20 8.89
N GLY A 133 9.35 10.21 8.31
CA GLY A 133 10.62 10.50 8.97
C GLY A 133 11.56 9.30 8.95
N ASN A 134 12.51 9.23 9.88
CA ASN A 134 13.62 8.28 9.81
C ASN A 134 13.59 7.25 10.94
N ASP A 135 14.14 6.06 10.68
CA ASP A 135 14.35 5.01 11.68
C ASP A 135 13.05 4.58 12.39
N ASN A 136 11.89 4.72 11.76
CA ASN A 136 10.63 4.30 12.34
C ASN A 136 10.39 2.80 12.09
N ARG A 137 9.75 2.14 13.06
CA ARG A 137 9.64 0.69 13.09
C ARG A 137 8.24 0.23 13.47
N VAL A 138 7.70 -0.71 12.68
CA VAL A 138 6.44 -1.40 12.98
C VAL A 138 6.63 -2.91 12.82
N ILE A 139 6.25 -3.69 13.83
CA ILE A 139 6.04 -5.13 13.72
C ILE A 139 4.57 -5.44 14.01
N GLN A 140 3.93 -6.22 13.15
CA GLN A 140 2.57 -6.72 13.35
C GLN A 140 2.50 -8.25 13.23
N ASP A 141 1.79 -8.88 14.16
CA ASP A 141 1.40 -10.29 14.08
C ASP A 141 -0.09 -10.42 14.44
N LEU A 142 -0.94 -10.53 13.40
CA LEU A 142 -2.38 -10.33 13.50
C LEU A 142 -3.13 -11.59 13.09
N GLU A 143 -4.06 -12.03 13.93
CA GLU A 143 -4.99 -13.12 13.65
C GLU A 143 -6.42 -12.66 13.98
N GLY A 144 -7.26 -12.55 12.96
CA GLY A 144 -8.65 -12.14 13.12
C GLY A 144 -9.32 -11.63 11.86
N ASN A 145 -10.63 -11.38 11.97
CA ASN A 145 -11.46 -10.95 10.86
C ASN A 145 -12.02 -9.54 11.10
N GLY A 146 -12.20 -8.76 10.04
CA GLY A 146 -12.87 -7.45 10.13
C GLY A 146 -12.07 -6.38 10.87
N MET A 147 -10.77 -6.58 11.10
CA MET A 147 -9.92 -5.61 11.80
C MET A 147 -9.72 -4.37 10.95
N LYS A 148 -9.76 -3.19 11.57
CA LYS A 148 -9.44 -1.91 10.95
C LYS A 148 -8.38 -1.20 11.78
N LEU A 149 -7.15 -1.23 11.30
CA LEU A 149 -5.98 -0.81 12.06
C LEU A 149 -5.19 0.22 11.28
N ASP A 150 -4.99 1.37 11.91
CA ASP A 150 -4.24 2.48 11.34
C ASP A 150 -3.04 2.80 12.25
N ILE A 151 -1.83 2.77 11.70
CA ILE A 151 -0.61 3.18 12.41
C ILE A 151 0.00 4.37 11.68
N ILE A 152 0.25 5.45 12.43
CA ILE A 152 0.90 6.66 11.95
C ILE A 152 2.11 6.93 12.84
N GLN A 153 3.29 7.02 12.24
CA GLN A 153 4.54 7.42 12.88
C GLN A 153 5.07 8.68 12.21
N GLU A 154 5.14 9.78 12.95
CA GLU A 154 5.57 11.11 12.50
C GLU A 154 6.71 11.64 13.34
N GLY A 155 7.90 11.60 12.76
CA GLY A 155 9.14 11.90 13.46
C GLY A 155 10.13 10.78 13.28
N ASN A 156 11.02 10.61 14.27
CA ASN A 156 12.12 9.67 14.15
C ASN A 156 12.13 8.68 15.30
N ASN A 157 12.60 7.46 15.03
CA ASN A 157 12.83 6.41 16.04
C ASN A 157 11.55 5.94 16.76
N HIS A 158 10.39 6.03 16.12
CA HIS A 158 9.16 5.46 16.68
C HIS A 158 9.13 3.94 16.51
N GLU A 159 8.61 3.23 17.49
CA GLU A 159 8.41 1.79 17.43
C GLU A 159 6.98 1.42 17.84
N VAL A 160 6.34 0.58 17.02
CA VAL A 160 5.13 -0.16 17.37
C VAL A 160 5.42 -1.65 17.25
N ILE A 161 5.06 -2.41 18.28
CA ILE A 161 4.94 -3.87 18.22
C ILE A 161 3.50 -4.21 18.55
N GLN A 162 2.80 -4.87 17.65
CA GLN A 162 1.40 -5.21 17.81
C GLN A 162 1.20 -6.71 17.57
N ILE A 163 0.62 -7.38 18.56
CA ILE A 163 0.29 -8.80 18.52
C ILE A 163 -1.18 -8.95 18.92
N GLU A 164 -2.02 -9.43 18.00
CA GLU A 164 -3.47 -9.61 18.21
C GLU A 164 -3.84 -11.04 17.79
N LYS A 165 -4.31 -11.87 18.75
CA LYS A 165 -4.56 -13.31 18.55
C LYS A 165 -5.98 -13.77 18.93
N ASP A 166 -6.86 -12.83 19.28
CA ASP A 166 -8.19 -13.12 19.80
C ASP A 166 -9.28 -13.22 18.70
N GLY A 167 -8.99 -12.71 17.49
CA GLY A 167 -9.84 -12.82 16.32
C GLY A 167 -10.79 -11.65 16.07
N THR A 168 -10.91 -10.69 16.99
CA THR A 168 -11.95 -9.63 16.95
C THR A 168 -11.50 -8.29 17.55
N SER A 169 -10.28 -7.85 17.26
CA SER A 169 -9.79 -6.56 17.74
C SER A 169 -10.72 -5.42 17.32
N PRO A 170 -11.09 -4.49 18.23
CA PRO A 170 -11.84 -3.30 17.86
C PRO A 170 -11.04 -2.47 16.85
N ALA A 171 -11.73 -1.68 16.02
CA ALA A 171 -11.05 -0.73 15.17
C ALA A 171 -10.32 0.32 16.03
N TYR A 172 -9.03 0.54 15.79
CA TYR A 172 -8.26 1.57 16.49
C TYR A 172 -7.14 2.16 15.64
N GLN A 173 -6.70 3.34 16.05
CA GLN A 173 -5.61 4.09 15.43
C GLN A 173 -4.50 4.32 16.46
N ILE A 174 -3.26 4.08 16.06
CA ILE A 174 -2.05 4.47 16.79
C ILE A 174 -1.44 5.66 16.07
N HIS A 175 -1.28 6.79 16.76
CA HIS A 175 -0.60 7.96 16.23
C HIS A 175 0.56 8.35 17.15
N GLN A 176 1.78 8.16 16.67
CA GLN A 176 3.02 8.57 17.31
C GLN A 176 3.52 9.84 16.61
N HIS A 177 3.41 11.00 17.27
CA HIS A 177 3.90 12.28 16.78
C HIS A 177 4.99 12.86 17.71
N GLY A 178 6.15 13.21 17.16
CA GLY A 178 7.18 13.97 17.85
C GLY A 178 8.60 13.64 17.40
N SER A 179 9.56 14.52 17.68
CA SER A 179 10.96 14.33 17.24
C SER A 179 11.74 13.28 18.02
N SER A 180 11.17 12.71 19.08
CA SER A 180 11.80 11.72 19.94
C SER A 180 11.06 10.39 19.84
N GLY A 181 11.83 9.30 19.79
CA GLY A 181 11.28 7.96 19.67
C GLY A 181 10.26 7.65 20.76
N MET A 182 9.13 7.10 20.33
CA MET A 182 8.08 6.58 21.20
C MET A 182 7.94 5.11 20.93
N ARG A 183 7.76 4.30 21.98
CA ARG A 183 7.56 2.87 21.86
C ARG A 183 6.17 2.50 22.36
N ILE A 184 5.41 1.81 21.54
CA ILE A 184 4.09 1.25 21.87
C ILE A 184 4.15 -0.27 21.68
N ILE A 185 3.65 -1.00 22.67
CA ILE A 185 3.45 -2.45 22.59
C ILE A 185 1.98 -2.71 22.86
N ILE A 186 1.31 -3.37 21.92
CA ILE A 186 -0.05 -3.85 22.08
C ILE A 186 -0.01 -5.36 21.97
N GLU A 187 -0.52 -6.02 23.00
CA GLU A 187 -0.61 -7.46 23.05
C GLU A 187 -2.01 -7.86 23.51
N HIS A 188 -2.76 -8.47 22.61
CA HIS A 188 -4.06 -9.05 22.89
C HIS A 188 -4.01 -10.54 22.60
N GLN A 189 -3.96 -11.32 23.67
CA GLN A 189 -3.90 -12.77 23.59
C GLN A 189 -5.30 -13.37 23.54
N LYS A 190 -5.40 -14.55 22.92
CA LYS A 190 -6.60 -15.37 22.96
C LYS A 190 -6.96 -15.66 24.42
N ALA A 191 -8.21 -15.42 24.80
CA ALA A 191 -8.68 -15.80 26.12
C ALA A 191 -8.54 -17.33 26.30
N TYR A 192 -7.78 -17.76 27.30
CA TYR A 192 -7.74 -19.16 27.69
C TYR A 192 -9.07 -19.51 28.42
N PRO A 193 -9.72 -20.63 28.07
CA PRO A 193 -10.92 -21.10 28.77
C PRO A 193 -10.64 -21.55 30.21
#